data_AF-B3CIR2-F1
#
_entry.id   AF-B3CIR2-F1
#
_cell.length_a   1.000
_cell.length_b   1.000
_cell.length_c   1.000
_cell.angle_alpha   90.00
_cell.angle_beta   90.00
_cell.angle_gamma   90.00
#
_symmetry.space_group_name_H-M   'P 1'
#
loop_
_entity.id
_entity.type
_entity.pdbx_description
1 polymer ?
#
loop_
_entity_poly.entity_id
_entity_poly.type
_entity_poly.pdbx_seq_one_letter_code
_entity_poly.pdbx_strand_id
1 'polypeptide(L)'
;MPQVLTRDVTELTPDALYNLEIRQYNSAGTHLAGTTFAQATIGTALDVTLQVSDDCQLVIVTRGDGKTVKTELGTRTLQKVQENITADSTVISRINPTDQSSMNKMPYVLHLKHVKVVQESGKYII
;
A
#
# COMPACT_ATOMS: atom_id res chain seq x y z
N MET A 1 -14.27 -40.04 6.01
CA MET A 1 -12.94 -39.42 6.20
C MET A 1 -13.07 -37.94 5.85
N PRO A 2 -12.56 -37.00 6.65
CA PRO A 2 -12.53 -35.59 6.27
C PRO A 2 -11.51 -35.43 5.13
N GLN A 3 -11.94 -34.89 4.00
CA GLN A 3 -11.07 -34.65 2.85
C GLN A 3 -10.31 -33.34 3.11
N VAL A 4 -9.00 -33.44 3.34
CA VAL A 4 -8.11 -32.27 3.34
C VAL A 4 -7.89 -31.88 1.87
N LEU A 5 -8.70 -30.93 1.39
CA LEU A 5 -8.44 -30.22 0.15
C LEU A 5 -7.34 -29.19 0.44
N THR A 6 -6.09 -29.51 0.11
CA THR A 6 -5.08 -28.47 -0.14
C THR A 6 -5.55 -27.69 -1.37
N ARG A 7 -5.65 -26.34 -1.27
CA ARG A 7 -6.20 -25.48 -2.33
C ARG A 7 -5.36 -25.62 -3.60
N ASP A 8 -5.77 -26.51 -4.51
CA ASP A 8 -5.29 -26.59 -5.89
C ASP A 8 -6.07 -25.60 -6.76
N VAL A 9 -6.27 -24.40 -6.22
CA VAL A 9 -6.84 -23.26 -6.95
C VAL A 9 -5.64 -22.43 -7.34
N THR A 10 -5.47 -22.17 -8.63
CA THR A 10 -4.62 -21.09 -9.12
C THR A 10 -5.19 -19.80 -8.55
N GLU A 11 -4.76 -19.41 -7.35
CA GLU A 11 -5.20 -18.17 -6.73
C GLU A 11 -4.53 -17.03 -7.48
N LEU A 12 -5.36 -16.25 -8.18
CA LEU A 12 -4.88 -15.07 -8.86
C LEU A 12 -4.38 -14.08 -7.82
N THR A 13 -3.27 -13.43 -8.09
CA THR A 13 -2.87 -12.21 -7.37
C THR A 13 -3.33 -10.99 -8.16
N PRO A 14 -3.42 -9.81 -7.55
CA PRO A 14 -3.50 -8.58 -8.34
C PRO A 14 -2.39 -8.54 -9.39
N ASP A 15 -2.69 -8.04 -10.58
CA ASP A 15 -1.73 -7.89 -11.68
C ASP A 15 -0.94 -6.56 -11.58
N ALA A 16 -1.41 -5.62 -10.76
CA ALA A 16 -0.77 -4.34 -10.48
C ALA A 16 -1.10 -3.81 -9.07
N LEU A 17 -0.32 -2.84 -8.62
CA LEU A 17 -0.60 -2.05 -7.43
C LEU A 17 -1.51 -0.88 -7.79
N TYR A 18 -2.82 -1.06 -7.60
CA TYR A 18 -3.82 -0.06 -7.95
C TYR A 18 -3.98 1.03 -6.90
N ASN A 19 -4.07 2.28 -7.36
CA ASN A 19 -4.27 3.47 -6.54
C ASN A 19 -3.26 3.52 -5.38
N LEU A 20 -1.99 3.28 -5.68
CA LEU A 20 -0.90 3.23 -4.72
C LEU A 20 -0.60 4.64 -4.17
N GLU A 21 -0.50 4.74 -2.86
CA GLU A 21 -0.09 5.96 -2.15
C GLU A 21 1.02 5.60 -1.16
N ILE A 22 2.15 6.29 -1.27
CA ILE A 22 3.30 6.15 -0.38
C ILE A 22 3.50 7.48 0.32
N ARG A 23 3.47 7.49 1.65
CA ARG A 23 3.71 8.68 2.47
C ARG A 23 4.80 8.45 3.48
N GLN A 24 5.65 9.46 3.61
CA GLN A 24 6.69 9.54 4.60
C GLN A 24 6.26 10.46 5.74
N TYR A 25 6.56 10.02 6.96
CA TYR A 25 6.34 10.75 8.19
C TYR A 25 7.65 10.83 8.95
N ASN A 26 7.91 11.92 9.67
CA ASN A 26 9.01 11.91 10.64
C ASN A 26 8.69 10.95 11.81
N SER A 27 9.65 10.75 12.71
CA SER A 27 9.46 9.90 13.90
C SER A 27 8.26 10.31 14.77
N ALA A 28 7.90 11.60 14.80
CA ALA A 28 6.74 12.12 15.51
C ALA A 28 5.39 11.96 14.76
N GLY A 29 5.39 11.45 13.52
CA GLY A 29 4.18 11.25 12.74
C GLY A 29 3.71 12.47 11.93
N THR A 30 4.54 13.50 11.76
CA THR A 30 4.26 14.63 10.85
C THR A 30 4.61 14.24 9.42
N HIS A 31 3.70 14.52 8.48
CA HIS A 31 3.93 14.28 7.06
C HIS A 31 5.15 15.06 6.54
N LEU A 32 6.02 14.37 5.81
CA LEU A 32 7.20 14.95 5.15
C LEU A 32 7.00 15.03 3.64
N ALA A 33 6.85 13.87 2.99
CA ALA A 33 6.83 13.74 1.54
C ALA A 33 6.05 12.49 1.12
N GLY A 34 5.94 12.27 -0.19
CA GLY A 34 5.40 11.03 -0.75
C GLY A 34 4.87 11.17 -2.17
N THR A 35 4.50 10.04 -2.77
CA THR A 35 4.03 9.96 -4.16
C THR A 35 2.76 9.12 -4.24
N THR A 36 1.89 9.45 -5.20
CA THR A 36 0.73 8.65 -5.58
C THR A 36 0.89 8.14 -7.00
N PHE A 37 0.46 6.90 -7.23
CA PHE A 37 0.42 6.26 -8.54
C PHE A 37 -0.99 5.76 -8.79
N ALA A 38 -1.57 6.08 -9.95
CA ALA A 38 -2.85 5.51 -10.35
C ALA A 38 -2.76 3.98 -10.46
N GLN A 39 -1.62 3.50 -10.98
CA GLN A 39 -1.27 2.10 -11.10
C GLN A 39 0.26 1.99 -11.09
N ALA A 40 0.80 0.95 -10.47
CA ALA A 40 2.22 0.61 -10.55
C ALA A 40 2.41 -0.88 -10.82
N THR A 41 3.39 -1.21 -11.66
CA THR A 41 3.72 -2.59 -12.02
C THR A 41 4.37 -3.31 -10.84
N ILE A 42 3.98 -4.56 -10.61
CA ILE A 42 4.56 -5.40 -9.56
C ILE A 42 5.96 -5.84 -9.98
N GLY A 43 6.90 -5.88 -9.03
CA GLY A 43 8.27 -6.34 -9.27
C GLY A 43 9.18 -5.31 -9.95
N THR A 44 8.71 -4.07 -10.14
CA THR A 44 9.51 -2.96 -10.67
C THR A 44 9.88 -1.95 -9.59
N ALA A 45 11.01 -1.27 -9.75
CA ALA A 45 11.37 -0.13 -8.91
C ALA A 45 10.37 1.03 -9.08
N LEU A 46 10.16 1.80 -8.01
CA LEU A 46 9.28 2.97 -8.00
C LEU A 46 10.10 4.24 -7.78
N ASP A 47 9.87 5.24 -8.59
CA ASP A 47 10.43 6.58 -8.38
C ASP A 47 9.53 7.36 -7.40
N VAL A 48 9.90 7.32 -6.12
CA VAL A 48 9.16 7.95 -5.02
C VAL A 48 9.89 9.22 -4.56
N THR A 49 9.15 10.31 -4.41
CA THR A 49 9.67 11.56 -3.84
C THR A 49 9.66 11.44 -2.31
N LEU A 50 10.84 11.42 -1.70
CA LEU A 50 11.04 11.36 -0.26
C LEU A 50 11.93 12.52 0.21
N GLN A 51 12.03 12.70 1.52
CA GLN A 51 12.99 13.58 2.18
C GLN A 51 14.03 12.72 2.92
N VAL A 52 15.31 13.08 2.83
CA VAL A 52 16.38 12.44 3.60
C VAL A 52 16.06 12.51 5.09
N SER A 53 16.21 11.38 5.78
CA SER A 53 15.92 11.26 7.22
C SER A 53 16.61 10.03 7.79
N ASP A 54 17.24 10.15 8.96
CA ASP A 54 17.89 9.01 9.63
C ASP A 54 16.89 8.06 10.31
N ASP A 55 15.72 8.57 10.71
CA ASP A 55 14.63 7.79 11.31
C ASP A 55 13.29 8.43 10.97
N CYS A 56 12.60 7.81 10.02
CA CYS A 56 11.27 8.18 9.58
C CYS A 56 10.38 6.95 9.47
N GLN A 57 9.11 7.18 9.17
CA GLN A 57 8.12 6.13 8.96
C GLN A 57 7.58 6.20 7.54
N LEU A 58 7.33 5.05 6.92
CA LEU A 58 6.66 4.95 5.63
C LEU A 58 5.32 4.25 5.79
N VAL A 59 4.27 4.82 5.20
CA VAL A 59 2.97 4.18 5.04
C VAL A 59 2.74 3.99 3.55
N ILE A 60 2.55 2.73 3.16
CA ILE A 60 2.34 2.29 1.78
C ILE A 60 0.93 1.70 1.72
N VAL A 61 0.07 2.30 0.91
CA VAL A 61 -1.33 1.85 0.74
C VAL A 61 -1.60 1.62 -0.72
N THR A 62 -1.97 0.39 -1.07
CA THR A 62 -2.61 0.08 -2.35
C THR A 62 -4.09 -0.11 -2.09
N ARG A 63 -4.93 0.62 -2.81
CA ARG A 63 -6.37 0.67 -2.49
C ARG A 63 -7.17 -0.37 -3.25
N GLY A 64 -6.54 -1.06 -4.20
CA GLY A 64 -7.23 -1.88 -5.20
C GLY A 64 -7.92 -1.02 -6.25
N ASP A 65 -8.26 -1.62 -7.40
CA ASP A 65 -8.86 -0.95 -8.56
C ASP A 65 -10.21 -0.28 -8.21
N GLY A 66 -10.96 -0.84 -7.26
CA GLY A 66 -12.21 -0.27 -6.74
C GLY A 66 -12.08 0.78 -5.64
N LYS A 67 -10.86 1.25 -5.32
CA LYS A 67 -10.58 2.07 -4.12
C LYS A 67 -11.23 1.48 -2.87
N THR A 68 -10.94 0.21 -2.60
CA THR A 68 -11.43 -0.56 -1.45
C THR A 68 -11.05 0.11 -0.14
N VAL A 69 -9.82 0.62 -0.04
CA VAL A 69 -9.43 1.55 1.04
C VAL A 69 -9.91 2.95 0.66
N LYS A 70 -10.83 3.50 1.47
CA LYS A 70 -11.53 4.77 1.19
C LYS A 70 -10.73 5.99 1.61
N THR A 71 -9.94 5.85 2.66
CA THR A 71 -9.25 6.99 3.29
C THR A 71 -7.98 7.35 2.55
N GLU A 72 -7.97 8.48 1.85
CA GLU A 72 -6.74 9.07 1.30
C GLU A 72 -5.77 9.41 2.42
N LEU A 73 -4.46 9.12 2.25
CA LEU A 73 -3.49 9.52 3.26
C LEU A 73 -3.31 11.03 3.21
N GLY A 74 -3.05 11.56 2.01
CA GLY A 74 -2.78 12.97 1.78
C GLY A 74 -1.63 13.47 2.66
N THR A 75 -1.79 14.67 3.19
CA THR A 75 -0.81 15.32 4.10
C THR A 75 -1.21 15.27 5.57
N ARG A 76 -2.15 14.38 5.93
CA ARG A 76 -2.61 14.18 7.32
C ARG A 76 -1.46 13.71 8.20
N THR A 77 -1.54 13.91 9.52
CA THR A 77 -0.60 13.27 10.46
C THR A 77 -0.80 11.75 10.47
N LEU A 78 0.24 11.00 10.84
CA LEU A 78 0.18 9.54 10.94
C LEU A 78 -0.92 9.09 11.92
N GLN A 79 -1.07 9.78 13.05
CA GLN A 79 -2.16 9.53 13.99
C GLN A 79 -3.52 9.62 13.30
N LYS A 80 -3.78 10.71 12.57
CA LYS A 80 -5.04 10.88 11.83
C LYS A 80 -5.23 9.82 10.74
N VAL A 81 -4.16 9.37 10.10
CA VAL A 81 -4.22 8.25 9.17
C VAL A 81 -4.67 6.98 9.90
N GLN A 82 -4.04 6.65 11.01
CA GLN A 82 -4.33 5.43 11.78
C GLN A 82 -5.75 5.43 12.35
N GLU A 83 -6.25 6.59 12.79
CA GLU A 83 -7.61 6.75 13.31
C GLU A 83 -8.68 6.63 12.21
N ASN A 84 -8.39 7.08 10.99
CA ASN A 84 -9.39 7.23 9.94
C ASN A 84 -9.28 6.20 8.81
N ILE A 85 -8.23 5.38 8.75
CA ILE A 85 -8.05 4.42 7.67
C ILE A 85 -9.17 3.36 7.73
N THR A 86 -9.93 3.26 6.64
CA THR A 86 -11.05 2.32 6.54
C THR A 86 -11.01 1.60 5.19
N ALA A 87 -11.44 0.34 5.22
CA ALA A 87 -11.62 -0.47 4.02
C ALA A 87 -13.07 -0.95 3.94
N ASP A 88 -13.60 -0.99 2.72
CA ASP A 88 -14.96 -1.42 2.46
C ASP A 88 -15.08 -2.94 2.60
N SER A 89 -15.68 -3.38 3.72
CA SER A 89 -15.86 -4.79 4.02
C SER A 89 -16.76 -5.51 3.02
N THR A 90 -17.67 -4.79 2.35
CA THR A 90 -18.55 -5.39 1.33
C THR A 90 -17.79 -5.71 0.05
N VAL A 91 -16.77 -4.92 -0.28
CA VAL A 91 -15.87 -5.21 -1.39
C VAL A 91 -14.95 -6.38 -1.02
N ILE A 92 -14.33 -6.34 0.17
CA ILE A 92 -13.41 -7.40 0.63
C ILE A 92 -14.09 -8.77 0.69
N SER A 93 -15.28 -8.84 1.28
CA SER A 93 -16.03 -10.10 1.43
C SER A 93 -16.52 -10.70 0.12
N ARG A 94 -16.52 -9.92 -0.97
CA ARG A 94 -16.95 -10.34 -2.31
C ARG A 94 -15.78 -10.54 -3.28
N ILE A 95 -14.54 -10.47 -2.79
CA ILE A 95 -13.37 -10.80 -3.62
C ILE A 95 -13.48 -12.27 -4.04
N ASN A 96 -13.46 -12.49 -5.35
CA ASN A 96 -13.44 -13.81 -5.96
C ASN A 96 -11.98 -14.13 -6.38
N PRO A 97 -11.30 -15.08 -5.72
CA PRO A 97 -9.89 -15.37 -5.98
C PRO A 97 -9.61 -16.00 -7.35
N THR A 98 -10.65 -16.39 -8.08
CA THR A 98 -10.53 -16.96 -9.44
C THR A 98 -10.84 -15.95 -10.54
N ASP A 99 -11.16 -14.69 -10.21
CA ASP A 99 -11.47 -13.62 -11.16
C ASP A 99 -10.47 -12.47 -11.00
N GLN A 100 -9.75 -12.13 -12.08
CA GLN A 100 -8.68 -11.13 -12.03
C GLN A 100 -9.20 -9.74 -11.65
N SER A 101 -10.34 -9.31 -12.20
CA SER A 101 -10.92 -7.99 -11.87
C SER A 101 -11.34 -7.90 -10.41
N SER A 102 -11.80 -9.01 -9.83
CA SER A 102 -12.13 -9.14 -8.42
C SER A 102 -10.87 -9.11 -7.55
N MET A 103 -9.83 -9.85 -7.94
CA MET A 103 -8.54 -9.83 -7.24
C MET A 103 -7.84 -8.47 -7.29
N ASN A 104 -7.96 -7.73 -8.39
CA ASN A 104 -7.41 -6.37 -8.51
C ASN A 104 -8.02 -5.37 -7.52
N LYS A 105 -9.15 -5.70 -6.88
CA LYS A 105 -9.77 -4.88 -5.82
C LYS A 105 -9.16 -5.13 -4.44
N MET A 106 -8.26 -6.11 -4.29
CA MET A 106 -7.64 -6.42 -3.00
C MET A 106 -6.76 -5.25 -2.54
N PRO A 107 -7.00 -4.68 -1.35
CA PRO A 107 -6.16 -3.64 -0.80
C PRO A 107 -4.98 -4.22 0.00
N TYR A 108 -3.88 -3.48 0.07
CA TYR A 108 -2.75 -3.77 0.95
C TYR A 108 -2.32 -2.49 1.68
N VAL A 109 -2.03 -2.62 2.98
CA VAL A 109 -1.54 -1.52 3.83
C VAL A 109 -0.31 -2.02 4.57
N LEU A 110 0.80 -1.29 4.43
CA LEU A 110 2.05 -1.58 5.11
C LEU A 110 2.54 -0.32 5.83
N HIS A 111 2.93 -0.47 7.10
CA HIS A 111 3.52 0.59 7.91
C HIS A 111 4.91 0.17 8.36
N LEU A 112 5.92 0.84 7.84
CA LEU A 112 7.32 0.71 8.25
C LEU A 112 7.63 1.81 9.27
N LYS A 113 7.93 1.42 10.51
CA LYS A 113 8.06 2.36 11.64
C LYS A 113 9.43 3.04 11.76
N HIS A 114 10.48 2.40 11.26
CA HIS A 114 11.85 2.89 11.32
C HIS A 114 12.49 2.66 9.97
N VAL A 115 12.69 3.75 9.24
CA VAL A 115 13.26 3.77 7.89
C VAL A 115 14.28 4.89 7.83
N LYS A 116 15.47 4.56 7.34
CA LYS A 116 16.47 5.55 6.99
C LYS A 116 16.35 5.84 5.50
N VAL A 117 16.15 7.10 5.15
CA VAL A 117 16.12 7.56 3.76
C VAL A 117 17.41 8.32 3.47
N VAL A 118 18.17 7.83 2.51
CA VAL A 118 19.37 8.52 1.99
C VAL A 118 19.14 8.90 0.54
N GLN A 119 19.86 9.92 0.07
CA GLN A 119 19.91 10.28 -1.34
C GLN A 119 21.28 9.93 -1.90
N GLU A 120 21.32 9.00 -2.85
CA GLU A 120 22.54 8.60 -3.55
C GLU A 120 22.36 8.83 -5.05
N SER A 121 23.30 9.55 -5.66
CA SER A 121 23.27 9.86 -7.10
C SER A 121 21.92 10.43 -7.60
N GLY A 122 21.26 11.25 -6.76
CA GLY A 122 19.96 11.86 -7.07
C GLY A 122 18.73 10.96 -6.85
N LYS A 123 18.91 9.69 -6.48
CA LYS A 123 17.82 8.75 -6.16
C LYS A 123 17.69 8.54 -4.65
N TYR A 124 16.47 8.29 -4.18
CA TYR A 124 16.21 7.96 -2.78
C TYR A 124 16.30 6.44 -2.56
N ILE A 125 16.97 6.04 -1.48
CA ILE A 125 17.17 4.64 -1.07
C ILE A 125 16.69 4.48 0.37
N ILE A 126 16.02 3.36 0.67
CA ILE A 126 15.43 3.03 1.97
C ILE A 126 15.89 1.67 2.50
#